data_AF-A0A554LLA9-F1
#
_entry.id   AF-A0A554LLA9-F1
#
_cell.length_a   1.000
_cell.length_b   1.000
_cell.length_c   1.000
_cell.angle_alpha   90.00
_cell.angle_beta   90.00
_cell.angle_gamma   90.00
#
_symmetry.space_group_name_H-M   'P 1'
#
loop_
_entity.id
_entity.type
_entity.pdbx_description
1 polymer ?
#
loop_
_entity_poly.entity_id
_entity_poly.type
_entity_poly.pdbx_seq_one_letter_code
_entity_poly.pdbx_strand_id
1 'polypeptide(L)'
;MTYNSQPDQTNRLEAQPVVKAPAESLAPLDGIPTSETIVSPNPASAKPMPIPVVNRNQSNINHHQISKTFWVFLGLIIIGSGLTYVLLFTSIGSMAGINNSTTQTEESVTTENAAIETTSLDLTTIVGRDSQRKTDLMSLNDALEKYYLANNSYPISDEVEHITSTSATGIALSPTYISTIPIDPNGEYWYGYKSDGITYMLSGRLEDTTDPLATLENGMAIYRISK
;
A
#
# COMPACT_ATOMS: atom_id res chain seq x y z
N MET A 1 47.03 -15.52 -16.21
CA MET A 1 47.05 -14.36 -15.29
C MET A 1 47.20 -13.13 -16.15
N THR A 2 46.09 -12.46 -16.46
CA THR A 2 46.08 -11.29 -17.34
C THR A 2 45.25 -10.23 -16.61
N TYR A 3 45.92 -9.19 -16.11
CA TYR A 3 45.32 -8.06 -15.45
C TYR A 3 44.61 -7.19 -16.49
N ASN A 4 43.31 -6.99 -16.33
CA ASN A 4 42.54 -6.04 -17.12
C ASN A 4 42.25 -4.82 -16.24
N SER A 5 43.01 -3.74 -16.46
CA SER A 5 42.88 -2.47 -15.75
C SER A 5 41.71 -1.68 -16.34
N GLN A 6 40.65 -1.46 -15.54
CA GLN A 6 39.59 -0.50 -15.89
C GLN A 6 40.06 0.94 -15.65
N PRO A 7 39.72 1.88 -16.55
CA PRO A 7 39.99 3.29 -16.34
C PRO A 7 39.01 3.92 -15.34
N ASP A 8 39.59 4.78 -14.51
CA ASP A 8 39.01 5.65 -13.50
C ASP A 8 37.93 6.59 -14.09
N GLN A 9 36.68 6.39 -13.68
CA GLN A 9 35.56 7.26 -14.00
C GLN A 9 35.50 8.36 -12.94
N THR A 10 36.25 9.43 -13.16
CA THR A 10 36.19 10.63 -12.33
C THR A 10 34.83 11.30 -12.47
N ASN A 11 34.16 11.37 -11.32
CA ASN A 11 32.87 11.94 -11.05
C ASN A 11 32.87 13.45 -11.36
N ARG A 12 32.40 13.82 -12.57
CA ARG A 12 32.26 15.22 -12.99
C ARG A 12 30.93 15.77 -12.48
N LEU A 13 30.98 16.41 -11.32
CA LEU A 13 29.89 17.25 -10.80
C LEU A 13 29.71 18.45 -11.75
N GLU A 14 28.80 18.35 -12.70
CA GLU A 14 28.32 19.51 -13.45
C GLU A 14 27.46 20.38 -12.52
N ALA A 15 28.00 21.55 -12.17
CA ALA A 15 27.27 22.58 -11.46
C ALA A 15 26.09 23.06 -12.31
N GLN A 16 24.88 22.94 -11.77
CA GLN A 16 23.69 23.50 -12.38
C GLN A 16 23.79 25.04 -12.43
N PRO A 17 23.32 25.69 -13.51
CA PRO A 17 23.29 27.14 -13.60
C PRO A 17 22.33 27.72 -12.56
N VAL A 18 22.84 28.64 -11.75
CA VAL A 18 22.04 29.45 -10.82
C VAL A 18 21.06 30.30 -11.62
N VAL A 19 19.80 29.86 -11.70
CA VAL A 19 18.71 30.64 -12.27
C VAL A 19 18.44 31.80 -11.33
N LYS A 20 18.81 33.01 -11.78
CA LYS A 20 18.54 34.28 -11.12
C LYS A 20 17.02 34.48 -11.05
N ALA A 21 16.46 34.39 -9.85
CA ALA A 21 15.04 34.63 -9.62
C ALA A 21 14.65 36.05 -10.09
N PRO A 22 13.52 36.21 -10.82
CA PRO A 22 12.98 37.52 -11.13
C PRO A 22 12.51 38.21 -9.86
N ALA A 23 12.88 39.48 -9.71
CA ALA A 23 12.39 40.34 -8.65
C ALA A 23 10.87 40.55 -8.84
N GLU A 24 10.06 39.80 -8.10
CA GLU A 24 8.64 40.09 -7.99
C GLU A 24 8.44 41.39 -7.23
N SER A 25 7.83 42.33 -7.94
CA SER A 25 7.39 43.63 -7.48
C SER A 25 6.34 43.44 -6.38
N LEU A 26 6.70 43.77 -5.14
CA LEU A 26 5.79 43.85 -4.01
C LEU A 26 4.80 45.00 -4.25
N ALA A 27 3.55 44.66 -4.52
CA ALA A 27 2.44 45.60 -4.42
C ALA A 27 2.20 45.95 -2.93
N PRO A 28 1.86 47.21 -2.61
CA PRO A 28 1.58 47.63 -1.24
C PRO A 28 0.32 46.96 -0.69
N LEU A 29 0.48 46.29 0.46
CA LEU A 29 -0.58 45.65 1.23
C LEU A 29 -1.34 46.72 2.04
N ASP A 30 -2.27 47.42 1.40
CA ASP A 30 -3.19 48.33 2.11
C ASP A 30 -4.25 47.51 2.86
N GLY A 31 -4.30 47.68 4.18
CA GLY A 31 -5.41 47.23 5.02
C GLY A 31 -5.02 46.25 6.13
N ILE A 32 -4.23 46.70 7.10
CA ILE A 32 -4.14 46.04 8.41
C ILE A 32 -5.38 46.46 9.20
N PRO A 33 -6.36 45.57 9.49
CA PRO A 33 -7.37 45.86 10.49
C PRO A 33 -6.68 45.98 11.85
N THR A 34 -6.91 47.13 12.49
CA THR A 34 -6.48 47.46 13.84
C THR A 34 -6.87 46.38 14.84
N SER A 35 -5.89 45.98 15.65
CA SER A 35 -5.99 45.02 16.75
C SER A 35 -7.23 45.27 17.63
N GLU A 36 -8.20 44.36 17.56
CA GLU A 36 -9.21 44.25 18.60
C GLU A 36 -8.56 43.65 19.86
N THR A 37 -8.65 44.40 20.95
CA THR A 37 -8.30 43.99 22.30
C THR A 37 -9.10 42.73 22.66
N ILE A 38 -8.42 41.57 22.66
CA ILE A 38 -8.97 40.33 23.18
C ILE A 38 -9.13 40.49 24.70
N VAL A 39 -10.34 40.81 25.13
CA VAL A 39 -10.74 40.72 26.53
C VAL A 39 -10.75 39.24 26.91
N SER A 40 -9.76 38.84 27.71
CA SER A 40 -9.65 37.51 28.29
C SER A 40 -10.89 37.22 29.17
N PRO A 41 -11.71 36.21 28.86
CA PRO A 41 -12.82 35.84 29.72
C PRO A 41 -12.30 35.17 31.00
N ASN A 42 -12.67 35.80 32.11
CA ASN A 42 -12.49 35.36 33.49
C ASN A 42 -12.89 33.87 33.69
N PRO A 43 -11.96 32.96 34.08
CA PRO A 43 -12.24 31.54 34.27
C PRO A 43 -12.79 31.26 35.68
N ALA A 44 -13.87 31.92 36.07
CA ALA A 44 -14.52 31.69 37.36
C ALA A 44 -16.02 31.43 37.17
N SER A 45 -16.45 30.24 37.61
CA SER A 45 -17.85 29.82 37.78
C SER A 45 -18.52 29.11 36.59
N ALA A 46 -17.90 28.05 36.07
CA ALA A 46 -18.67 26.97 35.46
C ALA A 46 -18.99 25.93 36.55
N LYS A 47 -20.27 25.86 36.91
CA LYS A 47 -20.86 24.82 37.77
C LYS A 47 -20.46 23.44 37.22
N PRO A 48 -19.93 22.51 38.02
CA PRO A 48 -19.51 21.19 37.53
C PRO A 48 -20.71 20.50 36.88
N MET A 49 -20.63 20.25 35.58
CA MET A 49 -21.61 19.40 34.91
C MET A 49 -21.48 17.98 35.47
N PRO A 50 -22.59 17.26 35.67
CA PRO A 50 -22.54 15.85 36.00
C PRO A 50 -21.83 15.12 34.87
N ILE A 51 -20.70 14.49 35.21
CA ILE A 51 -19.99 13.58 34.33
C ILE A 51 -21.01 12.52 33.89
N PRO A 52 -21.26 12.32 32.59
CA PRO A 52 -22.07 11.21 32.13
C PRO A 52 -21.35 9.94 32.55
N VAL A 53 -21.96 9.20 33.48
CA VAL A 53 -21.55 7.85 33.83
C VAL A 53 -21.78 7.02 32.57
N VAL A 54 -20.73 6.88 31.76
CA VAL A 54 -20.70 5.88 30.68
C VAL A 54 -20.74 4.54 31.38
N ASN A 55 -21.93 3.98 31.48
CA ASN A 55 -22.15 2.62 31.94
C ASN A 55 -21.52 1.70 30.90
N ARG A 56 -20.24 1.42 31.10
CA ARG A 56 -19.46 0.43 30.38
C ARG A 56 -20.03 -0.92 30.83
N ASN A 57 -21.16 -1.31 30.23
CA ASN A 57 -21.68 -2.66 30.28
C ASN A 57 -20.52 -3.55 29.83
N GLN A 58 -19.85 -4.14 30.81
CA GLN A 58 -18.89 -5.21 30.63
C GLN A 58 -19.64 -6.29 29.87
N SER A 59 -19.43 -6.38 28.56
CA SER A 59 -19.69 -7.61 27.83
C SER A 59 -18.79 -8.64 28.50
N ASN A 60 -19.42 -9.45 29.33
CA ASN A 60 -18.83 -10.58 30.00
C ASN A 60 -18.54 -11.61 28.91
N ILE A 61 -17.44 -11.40 28.19
CA ILE A 61 -16.94 -12.37 27.22
C ILE A 61 -16.37 -13.48 28.08
N ASN A 62 -17.21 -14.50 28.31
CA ASN A 62 -16.83 -15.73 28.97
C ASN A 62 -15.52 -16.20 28.36
N HIS A 63 -14.45 -16.12 29.16
CA HIS A 63 -13.12 -16.60 28.83
C HIS A 63 -13.26 -18.11 28.57
N HIS A 64 -13.47 -18.47 27.31
CA HIS A 64 -13.63 -19.85 26.88
C HIS A 64 -12.33 -20.56 27.26
N GLN A 65 -12.45 -21.49 28.20
CA GLN A 65 -11.34 -22.29 28.71
C GLN A 65 -10.74 -23.08 27.54
N ILE A 66 -9.72 -22.52 26.88
CA ILE A 66 -8.94 -23.24 25.88
C ILE A 66 -8.34 -24.45 26.59
N SER A 67 -8.94 -25.61 26.34
CA SER A 67 -8.64 -26.83 27.07
C SER A 67 -7.17 -27.21 26.90
N LYS A 68 -6.55 -27.65 27.99
CA LYS A 68 -5.13 -28.05 28.04
C LYS A 68 -4.77 -29.16 27.03
N THR A 69 -5.77 -29.85 26.47
CA THR A 69 -5.59 -30.86 25.42
C THR A 69 -5.17 -30.25 24.08
N PHE A 70 -5.46 -28.97 23.80
CA PHE A 70 -5.04 -28.31 22.55
C PHE A 70 -3.51 -28.17 22.44
N TRP A 71 -2.82 -27.92 23.56
CA TRP A 71 -1.35 -27.84 23.60
C TRP A 71 -0.65 -29.19 23.37
N VAL A 72 -1.31 -30.32 23.70
CA VAL A 72 -0.74 -31.66 23.49
C VAL A 72 -0.74 -32.04 21.99
N PHE A 73 -1.76 -31.62 21.23
CA PHE A 73 -1.81 -31.88 19.79
C PHE A 73 -0.83 -31.01 18.98
N LEU A 74 -0.57 -29.76 19.38
CA LEU A 74 0.39 -28.89 18.71
C LEU A 74 1.85 -29.40 18.88
N GLY A 75 2.18 -29.99 20.02
CA GLY A 75 3.51 -30.56 20.27
C GLY A 75 3.86 -31.79 19.41
N LEU A 76 2.87 -32.59 19.00
CA LEU A 76 3.09 -33.78 18.18
C LEU A 76 3.35 -33.46 16.70
N ILE A 77 2.79 -32.35 16.18
CA ILE A 77 2.95 -31.95 14.77
C ILE A 77 4.37 -31.40 14.50
N ILE A 78 5.00 -30.75 15.49
CA ILE A 78 6.36 -30.19 15.35
C ILE A 78 7.44 -31.30 15.33
N ILE A 79 7.25 -32.38 16.09
CA ILE A 79 8.23 -33.48 16.14
C ILE A 79 8.14 -34.36 14.87
N GLY A 80 6.96 -34.46 14.24
CA GLY A 80 6.77 -35.22 13.00
C GLY A 80 7.26 -34.53 11.72
N SER A 81 7.40 -33.21 11.71
CA SER A 81 7.75 -32.43 10.50
C SER A 81 9.24 -32.06 10.40
N GLY A 82 10.04 -32.31 11.45
CA GLY A 82 11.46 -31.99 11.50
C GLY A 82 12.39 -32.88 10.65
N LEU A 83 11.87 -33.92 9.96
CA LEU A 83 12.72 -34.88 9.24
C LEU A 83 12.63 -34.84 7.70
N THR A 84 11.79 -34.00 7.09
CA THR A 84 11.56 -34.03 5.62
C THR A 84 12.06 -32.83 4.82
N TYR A 85 12.59 -31.77 5.45
CA TYR A 85 12.93 -30.53 4.75
C TYR A 85 14.42 -30.34 4.40
N VAL A 86 15.20 -31.41 4.28
CA VAL A 86 16.66 -31.34 3.99
C VAL A 86 17.02 -31.70 2.55
N LEU A 87 16.06 -31.93 1.64
CA LEU A 87 16.37 -32.45 0.29
C LEU A 87 15.71 -31.74 -0.92
N LEU A 88 15.40 -30.45 -0.88
CA LEU A 88 14.84 -29.75 -2.07
C LEU A 88 15.38 -28.34 -2.36
N PHE A 89 16.62 -28.01 -1.95
CA PHE A 89 17.28 -26.76 -2.39
C PHE A 89 18.69 -27.00 -2.93
N THR A 90 18.81 -27.86 -3.95
CA THR A 90 19.97 -27.84 -4.85
C THR A 90 19.53 -27.92 -6.31
N SER A 91 19.37 -26.76 -6.93
CA SER A 91 19.56 -26.54 -8.37
C SER A 91 19.90 -25.05 -8.51
N ILE A 92 21.17 -24.64 -8.58
CA ILE A 92 22.09 -24.73 -9.73
C ILE A 92 21.38 -24.42 -11.04
N GLY A 93 21.74 -23.28 -11.65
CA GLY A 93 21.26 -22.89 -12.97
C GLY A 93 21.60 -21.46 -13.38
N SER A 94 22.89 -21.09 -13.36
CA SER A 94 23.39 -19.88 -14.02
C SER A 94 23.39 -20.04 -15.54
N MET A 95 22.65 -19.21 -16.28
CA MET A 95 22.87 -18.88 -17.70
C MET A 95 22.37 -17.43 -17.90
N ALA A 96 23.18 -16.38 -18.04
CA ALA A 96 24.22 -16.11 -19.04
C ALA A 96 23.70 -16.15 -20.49
N GLY A 97 23.13 -15.01 -20.91
CA GLY A 97 23.35 -14.43 -22.24
C GLY A 97 22.39 -14.86 -23.36
N ILE A 98 21.56 -13.92 -23.82
CA ILE A 98 21.26 -13.74 -25.26
C ILE A 98 21.17 -12.24 -25.56
N ASN A 99 22.08 -11.78 -26.43
CA ASN A 99 22.08 -10.46 -27.03
C ASN A 99 21.10 -10.48 -28.22
N ASN A 100 20.02 -9.72 -28.18
CA ASN A 100 19.21 -9.48 -29.38
C ASN A 100 19.58 -8.13 -30.00
N SER A 101 20.68 -8.12 -30.75
CA SER A 101 20.85 -7.16 -31.84
C SER A 101 20.02 -7.66 -33.02
N THR A 102 18.78 -7.21 -33.11
CA THR A 102 17.95 -7.43 -34.29
C THR A 102 18.28 -6.35 -35.32
N THR A 103 18.99 -6.77 -36.36
CA THR A 103 19.16 -6.06 -37.63
C THR A 103 17.78 -5.77 -38.22
N GLN A 104 17.37 -4.49 -38.22
CA GLN A 104 16.24 -4.03 -39.01
C GLN A 104 16.65 -4.02 -40.49
N THR A 105 16.05 -4.92 -41.24
CA THR A 105 16.00 -4.86 -42.71
C THR A 105 14.77 -4.05 -43.06
N GLU A 106 14.99 -2.88 -43.65
CA GLU A 106 13.94 -2.04 -44.23
C GLU A 106 13.37 -2.73 -45.48
N GLU A 107 12.27 -3.45 -45.34
CA GLU A 107 11.34 -3.72 -46.45
C GLU A 107 10.14 -2.79 -46.32
N SER A 108 10.05 -1.86 -47.27
CA SER A 108 8.91 -0.97 -47.43
C SER A 108 7.78 -1.75 -48.10
N VAL A 109 6.87 -2.32 -47.29
CA VAL A 109 5.59 -2.86 -47.76
C VAL A 109 4.49 -1.87 -47.39
N THR A 110 3.96 -1.20 -48.40
CA THR A 110 2.79 -0.33 -48.32
C THR A 110 1.55 -1.19 -48.45
N THR A 111 0.90 -1.62 -47.35
CA THR A 111 -0.48 -2.16 -47.37
C THR A 111 -1.10 -2.12 -45.96
N GLU A 112 -2.21 -1.37 -45.84
CA GLU A 112 -3.30 -1.53 -44.85
C GLU A 112 -2.98 -1.35 -43.34
N ASN A 113 -2.53 -0.16 -42.97
CA ASN A 113 -2.49 0.32 -41.58
C ASN A 113 -3.85 0.90 -41.14
N ALA A 114 -4.69 0.11 -40.48
CA ALA A 114 -5.83 0.66 -39.71
C ALA A 114 -6.27 -0.19 -38.49
N ALA A 115 -5.65 -1.34 -38.20
CA ALA A 115 -6.21 -2.30 -37.24
C ALA A 115 -5.29 -2.72 -36.06
N ILE A 116 -4.13 -2.09 -35.86
CA ILE A 116 -3.14 -2.53 -34.84
C ILE A 116 -2.97 -1.54 -33.66
N GLU A 117 -3.54 -0.34 -33.76
CA GLU A 117 -3.30 0.73 -32.75
C GLU A 117 -4.14 0.60 -31.47
N THR A 118 -5.15 -0.26 -31.43
CA THR A 118 -6.03 -0.42 -30.26
C THR A 118 -5.45 -1.28 -29.15
N THR A 119 -4.50 -2.17 -29.45
CA THR A 119 -3.95 -3.11 -28.44
C THR A 119 -2.89 -2.47 -27.53
N SER A 120 -2.09 -1.54 -28.05
CA SER A 120 -1.03 -0.88 -27.27
C SER A 120 -1.57 0.18 -26.32
N LEU A 121 -2.64 0.90 -26.71
CA LEU A 121 -3.29 1.90 -25.86
C LEU A 121 -3.98 1.21 -24.67
N ASP A 122 -4.67 0.09 -24.91
CA ASP A 122 -5.36 -0.65 -23.85
C ASP A 122 -4.39 -1.12 -22.75
N LEU A 123 -3.27 -1.73 -23.15
CA LEU A 123 -2.21 -2.16 -22.23
C LEU A 123 -1.61 -1.00 -21.43
N THR A 124 -1.40 0.16 -22.05
CA THR A 124 -0.88 1.34 -21.33
C THR A 124 -1.86 1.81 -20.25
N THR A 125 -3.16 1.78 -20.54
CA THR A 125 -4.17 2.16 -19.54
C THR A 125 -4.30 1.12 -18.42
N ILE A 126 -4.21 -0.17 -18.75
CA ILE A 126 -4.21 -1.29 -17.79
C ILE A 126 -3.07 -1.11 -16.77
N VAL A 127 -1.83 -0.94 -17.27
CA VAL A 127 -0.65 -0.76 -16.42
C VAL A 127 -0.77 0.50 -15.55
N GLY A 128 -1.33 1.59 -16.10
CA GLY A 128 -1.59 2.81 -15.34
C GLY A 128 -2.56 2.60 -14.18
N ARG A 129 -3.68 1.90 -14.42
CA ARG A 129 -4.68 1.58 -13.37
C ARG A 129 -4.10 0.64 -12.32
N ASP A 130 -3.36 -0.38 -12.72
CA ASP A 130 -2.74 -1.33 -11.80
C ASP A 130 -1.65 -0.68 -10.93
N SER A 131 -0.88 0.26 -11.50
CA SER A 131 0.05 1.09 -10.73
C SER A 131 -0.68 1.93 -9.66
N GLN A 132 -1.85 2.48 -9.99
CA GLN A 132 -2.66 3.22 -9.03
C GLN A 132 -3.20 2.29 -7.92
N ARG A 133 -3.71 1.10 -8.27
CA ARG A 133 -4.20 0.10 -7.29
C ARG A 133 -3.11 -0.30 -6.29
N LYS A 134 -1.89 -0.51 -6.76
CA LYS A 134 -0.74 -0.80 -5.90
C LYS A 134 -0.43 0.36 -4.95
N THR A 135 -0.48 1.59 -5.46
CA THR A 135 -0.26 2.82 -4.67
C THR A 135 -1.36 3.02 -3.61
N ASP A 136 -2.60 2.73 -3.95
CA ASP A 136 -3.75 2.79 -3.05
C ASP A 136 -3.60 1.77 -1.91
N LEU A 137 -3.19 0.54 -2.22
CA LEU A 137 -2.91 -0.50 -1.22
C LEU A 137 -1.74 -0.12 -0.30
N MET A 138 -0.70 0.53 -0.81
CA MET A 138 0.39 1.06 0.02
C MET A 138 -0.11 2.16 0.97
N SER A 139 -1.00 3.04 0.50
CA SER A 139 -1.59 4.09 1.33
C SER A 139 -2.48 3.52 2.45
N LEU A 140 -3.24 2.47 2.15
CA LEU A 140 -4.02 1.72 3.14
C LEU A 140 -3.13 1.01 4.16
N ASN A 141 -2.03 0.38 3.71
CA ASN A 141 -1.02 -0.21 4.58
C ASN A 141 -0.47 0.83 5.56
N ASP A 142 -0.05 2.00 5.07
CA ASP A 142 0.49 3.07 5.92
C ASP A 142 -0.54 3.58 6.95
N ALA A 143 -1.82 3.63 6.56
CA ALA A 143 -2.90 4.00 7.47
C ALA A 143 -3.12 2.95 8.57
N LEU A 144 -3.08 1.66 8.23
CA LEU A 144 -3.18 0.56 9.19
C LEU A 144 -2.00 0.56 10.17
N GLU A 145 -0.79 0.86 9.71
CA GLU A 145 0.37 0.99 10.58
C GLU A 145 0.19 2.13 11.59
N LYS A 146 -0.29 3.30 11.14
CA LYS A 146 -0.59 4.41 12.06
C LYS A 146 -1.71 4.06 13.03
N TYR A 147 -2.74 3.34 12.56
CA TYR A 147 -3.81 2.85 13.43
C TYR A 147 -3.26 1.93 14.52
N TYR A 148 -2.39 0.98 14.16
CA TYR A 148 -1.77 0.06 15.11
C TYR A 148 -0.93 0.78 16.15
N LEU A 149 -0.12 1.77 15.74
CA LEU A 149 0.66 2.58 16.67
C LEU A 149 -0.20 3.32 17.71
N ALA A 150 -1.42 3.71 17.34
CA ALA A 150 -2.34 4.41 18.23
C ALA A 150 -3.20 3.48 19.11
N ASN A 151 -3.56 2.29 18.61
CA ASN A 151 -4.55 1.41 19.23
C ASN A 151 -3.97 0.07 19.72
N ASN A 152 -2.68 -0.19 19.44
CA ASN A 152 -1.94 -1.41 19.76
C ASN A 152 -2.63 -2.70 19.27
N SER A 153 -3.40 -2.58 18.18
CA SER A 153 -4.07 -3.65 17.44
C SER A 153 -4.52 -3.11 16.09
N TYR A 154 -4.70 -3.99 15.09
CA TYR A 154 -5.36 -3.66 13.83
C TYR A 154 -6.89 -3.78 13.96
N PRO A 155 -7.69 -3.12 13.11
CA PRO A 155 -9.15 -3.34 13.08
C PRO A 155 -9.46 -4.82 12.82
N ILE A 156 -10.27 -5.46 13.66
CA ILE A 156 -10.57 -6.89 13.50
C ILE A 156 -11.59 -7.06 12.37
N SER A 157 -11.34 -8.04 11.49
CA SER A 157 -12.28 -8.50 10.49
C SER A 157 -12.11 -10.01 10.29
N ASP A 158 -13.10 -10.79 10.74
CA ASP A 158 -13.06 -12.26 10.70
C ASP A 158 -13.05 -12.81 9.25
N GLU A 159 -13.66 -12.07 8.33
CA GLU A 159 -13.71 -12.37 6.90
C GLU A 159 -13.07 -11.26 6.07
N VAL A 160 -12.89 -11.54 4.78
CA VAL A 160 -12.43 -10.51 3.84
C VAL A 160 -13.53 -9.45 3.68
N GLU A 161 -13.30 -8.27 4.23
CA GLU A 161 -14.17 -7.09 4.14
C GLU A 161 -13.81 -6.26 2.90
N HIS A 162 -14.83 -5.73 2.22
CA HIS A 162 -14.66 -4.67 1.23
C HIS A 162 -14.48 -3.33 1.95
N ILE A 163 -13.28 -2.75 1.86
CA ILE A 163 -12.98 -1.45 2.46
C ILE A 163 -13.72 -0.35 1.70
N THR A 164 -14.69 0.26 2.38
CA THR A 164 -15.42 1.46 1.93
C THR A 164 -15.43 2.51 3.03
N SER A 165 -15.83 3.76 2.74
CA SER A 165 -15.96 4.81 3.76
C SER A 165 -16.96 4.49 4.88
N THR A 166 -17.83 3.50 4.70
CA THR A 166 -18.84 3.06 5.68
C THR A 166 -18.57 1.67 6.26
N SER A 167 -17.57 0.95 5.74
CA SER A 167 -17.09 -0.31 6.29
C SER A 167 -16.46 -0.11 7.68
N ALA A 168 -16.40 -1.16 8.50
CA ALA A 168 -15.85 -1.05 9.85
C ALA A 168 -14.37 -0.63 9.81
N THR A 169 -13.58 -1.24 8.93
CA THR A 169 -12.18 -0.87 8.70
C THR A 169 -12.06 0.55 8.14
N GLY A 170 -12.90 0.93 7.18
CA GLY A 170 -12.84 2.27 6.60
C GLY A 170 -13.19 3.38 7.59
N ILE A 171 -14.16 3.17 8.47
CA ILE A 171 -14.48 4.09 9.59
C ILE A 171 -13.32 4.18 10.58
N ALA A 172 -12.63 3.05 10.83
CA ALA A 172 -11.48 3.03 11.72
C ALA A 172 -10.28 3.80 11.16
N LEU A 173 -10.09 3.79 9.83
CA LEU A 173 -8.95 4.42 9.16
C LEU A 173 -9.19 5.90 8.79
N SER A 174 -10.37 6.22 8.24
CA SER A 174 -10.69 7.53 7.68
C SER A 174 -11.62 8.33 8.61
N PRO A 175 -11.41 9.65 8.79
CA PRO A 175 -10.41 10.50 8.14
C PRO A 175 -9.08 10.64 8.91
N THR A 176 -8.91 9.90 10.01
CA THR A 176 -7.83 10.16 10.97
C THR A 176 -6.44 9.71 10.50
N TYR A 177 -6.34 8.51 9.91
CA TYR A 177 -5.07 7.89 9.51
C TYR A 177 -4.84 7.94 7.99
N ILE A 178 -5.93 8.08 7.23
CA ILE A 178 -5.98 8.38 5.80
C ILE A 178 -7.08 9.40 5.54
N SER A 179 -6.86 10.34 4.62
CA SER A 179 -7.83 11.42 4.34
C SER A 179 -9.14 10.90 3.74
N THR A 180 -9.03 9.93 2.84
CA THR A 180 -10.13 9.35 2.08
C THR A 180 -9.80 7.89 1.75
N ILE A 181 -10.79 7.00 1.85
CA ILE A 181 -10.65 5.63 1.37
C ILE A 181 -10.52 5.66 -0.16
N PRO A 182 -9.47 5.07 -0.76
CA PRO A 182 -9.30 5.05 -2.21
C PRO A 182 -10.42 4.25 -2.88
N ILE A 183 -10.79 4.67 -4.09
CA ILE A 183 -11.75 3.99 -4.95
C ILE A 183 -10.96 3.41 -6.12
N ASP A 184 -11.29 2.18 -6.53
CA ASP A 184 -10.65 1.57 -7.70
C ASP A 184 -10.72 2.49 -8.93
N PRO A 185 -9.63 2.65 -9.71
CA PRO A 185 -9.59 3.55 -10.87
C PRO A 185 -10.67 3.31 -11.93
N ASN A 186 -11.19 2.10 -12.06
CA ASN A 186 -12.28 1.77 -12.97
C ASN A 186 -13.64 1.63 -12.26
N GLY A 187 -13.66 1.66 -10.92
CA GLY A 187 -14.86 1.51 -10.08
C GLY A 187 -15.51 0.13 -10.09
N GLU A 188 -14.93 -0.85 -10.78
CA GLU A 188 -15.43 -2.22 -10.93
C GLU A 188 -14.93 -3.13 -9.80
N TYR A 189 -13.72 -2.90 -9.31
CA TYR A 189 -13.09 -3.70 -8.27
C TYR A 189 -13.10 -3.01 -6.90
N TRP A 190 -12.64 -3.75 -5.90
CA TRP A 190 -12.58 -3.30 -4.52
C TRP A 190 -11.31 -3.75 -3.82
N TYR A 191 -10.96 -3.03 -2.76
CA TYR A 191 -9.84 -3.37 -1.88
C TYR A 191 -10.33 -4.22 -0.71
N GLY A 192 -9.71 -5.38 -0.54
CA GLY A 192 -10.08 -6.34 0.49
C GLY A 192 -9.18 -6.28 1.71
N TYR A 193 -9.78 -6.45 2.89
CA TYR A 193 -9.10 -6.45 4.18
C TYR A 193 -9.53 -7.61 5.07
N LYS A 194 -8.58 -8.24 5.77
CA LYS A 194 -8.85 -9.25 6.81
C LYS A 194 -7.80 -9.14 7.91
N SER A 195 -8.20 -9.31 9.17
CA SER A 195 -7.28 -9.17 10.31
C SER A 195 -7.81 -9.86 11.56
N ASP A 196 -6.90 -10.44 12.34
CA ASP A 196 -7.15 -10.99 13.68
C ASP A 196 -6.82 -10.01 14.82
N GLY A 197 -6.48 -8.75 14.46
CA GLY A 197 -6.05 -7.70 15.37
C GLY A 197 -4.54 -7.67 15.63
N ILE A 198 -3.79 -8.70 15.24
CA ILE A 198 -2.32 -8.78 15.38
C ILE A 198 -1.65 -8.71 14.01
N THR A 199 -2.19 -9.46 13.05
CA THR A 199 -1.75 -9.55 11.66
C THR A 199 -2.86 -9.11 10.73
N TYR A 200 -2.52 -8.71 9.52
CA TYR A 200 -3.55 -8.38 8.52
C TYR A 200 -3.12 -8.73 7.10
N MET A 201 -4.12 -8.80 6.23
CA MET A 201 -3.96 -8.91 4.79
C MET A 201 -4.76 -7.80 4.10
N LEU A 202 -4.10 -7.11 3.19
CA LEU A 202 -4.72 -6.27 2.16
C LEU A 202 -4.65 -6.97 0.81
N SER A 203 -5.67 -6.78 -0.03
CA SER A 203 -5.70 -7.35 -1.38
C SER A 203 -6.39 -6.44 -2.37
N GLY A 204 -5.99 -6.52 -3.64
CA GLY A 204 -6.65 -5.87 -4.76
C GLY A 204 -6.49 -6.70 -6.03
N ARG A 205 -7.48 -6.63 -6.92
CA ARG A 205 -7.43 -7.30 -8.23
C ARG A 205 -6.71 -6.40 -9.23
N LEU A 206 -5.71 -6.94 -9.90
CA LEU A 206 -5.05 -6.32 -11.05
C LEU A 206 -5.73 -6.77 -12.36
N GLU A 207 -5.62 -5.93 -13.37
CA GLU A 207 -6.10 -6.22 -14.72
C GLU A 207 -5.03 -6.95 -15.55
N ASP A 208 -3.76 -6.61 -15.37
CA ASP A 208 -2.64 -7.33 -15.96
C ASP A 208 -2.46 -8.71 -15.30
N THR A 209 -2.99 -9.73 -15.96
CA THR A 209 -2.85 -11.14 -15.55
C THR A 209 -1.41 -11.67 -15.63
N THR A 210 -0.48 -10.92 -16.23
CA THR A 210 0.93 -11.27 -16.36
C THR A 210 1.83 -10.55 -15.35
N ASP A 211 1.26 -9.73 -14.46
CA ASP A 211 2.01 -9.00 -13.45
C ASP A 211 2.76 -9.97 -12.50
N PRO A 212 4.11 -9.86 -12.40
CA PRO A 212 4.90 -10.84 -11.65
C PRO A 212 4.72 -10.74 -10.13
N LEU A 213 4.10 -9.67 -9.63
CA LEU A 213 3.82 -9.50 -8.20
C LEU A 213 2.40 -9.98 -7.83
N ALA A 214 1.57 -10.31 -8.81
CA ALA A 214 0.25 -10.86 -8.58
C ALA A 214 0.27 -12.39 -8.53
N THR A 215 -0.65 -12.96 -7.76
CA THR A 215 -0.96 -14.39 -7.78
C THR A 215 -2.22 -14.62 -8.60
N LEU A 216 -2.19 -15.56 -9.55
CA LEU A 216 -3.39 -15.95 -10.31
C LEU A 216 -4.27 -16.90 -9.49
N GLU A 217 -5.46 -16.43 -9.14
CA GLU A 217 -6.45 -17.19 -8.39
C GLU A 217 -7.80 -17.15 -9.10
N ASN A 218 -8.34 -18.32 -9.46
CA ASN A 218 -9.60 -18.43 -10.20
C ASN A 218 -9.63 -17.54 -11.47
N GLY A 219 -8.47 -17.39 -12.13
CA GLY A 219 -8.33 -16.54 -13.33
C GLY A 219 -8.21 -15.05 -13.06
N MET A 220 -8.11 -14.62 -11.80
CA MET A 220 -7.91 -13.22 -11.42
C MET A 220 -6.47 -13.01 -10.91
N ALA A 221 -5.82 -11.93 -11.34
CA ALA A 221 -4.54 -11.52 -10.76
C ALA A 221 -4.78 -10.77 -9.45
N ILE A 222 -4.37 -11.37 -8.34
CA ILE A 222 -4.54 -10.80 -7.00
C ILE A 222 -3.18 -10.32 -6.47
N TYR A 223 -3.08 -9.03 -6.19
CA TYR A 223 -1.94 -8.43 -5.49
C TYR A 223 -2.25 -8.32 -4.00
N ARG A 224 -1.27 -8.65 -3.15
CA ARG A 224 -1.45 -8.70 -1.68
C ARG A 224 -0.33 -7.99 -0.93
N ILE A 225 -0.70 -7.38 0.18
CA ILE A 225 0.22 -6.91 1.22
C ILE A 225 -0.19 -7.59 2.53
N SER A 226 0.76 -8.10 3.30
CA SER A 226 0.47 -8.79 4.57
C SER A 226 1.55 -8.51 5.59
N LYS A 227 1.16 -8.54 6.87
CA LYS A 227 2.06 -8.35 8.01
C LYS A 227 1.66 -9.26 9.15
#